data_AF-A0A3M1N8U6-F1
#
_entry.id   AF-A0A3M1N8U6-F1
#
_cell.length_a   1.000
_cell.length_b   1.000
_cell.length_c   1.000
_cell.angle_alpha   90.00
_cell.angle_beta   90.00
_cell.angle_gamma   90.00
#
_symmetry.space_group_name_H-M   'P 1'
#
loop_
_entity.id
_entity.type
_entity.pdbx_description
1 polymer ?
#
loop_
_entity_poly.entity_id
_entity_poly.type
_entity_poly.pdbx_seq_one_letter_code
_entity_poly.pdbx_strand_id
1 'polypeptide(L)'
;MRNFQTLDEAKVDSASESMEMFLSAADDDEPRLAIRREGAYVTLSASYGPLEIAMRPRYEELMRAIARLTIVDGLMTTRQVGTSHAYLALGLHNDGSLLMRLTIVADATGHLSINLRLTDAVRQQLYQWLNVAAYNGRDVRDTQT
;
A
#
# COMPACT_ATOMS: atom_id res chain seq x y z
N MET A 1 -11.01 -4.05 -16.66
CA MET A 1 -9.53 -4.11 -16.77
C MET A 1 -8.95 -3.49 -15.49
N ARG A 2 -8.03 -4.15 -14.78
CA ARG A 2 -7.48 -3.65 -13.51
C ARG A 2 -6.24 -2.80 -13.82
N ASN A 3 -6.42 -1.49 -14.00
CA ASN A 3 -5.31 -0.57 -14.19
C ASN A 3 -4.78 -0.13 -12.82
N PHE A 4 -3.48 -0.20 -12.63
CA PHE A 4 -2.79 0.29 -11.44
C PHE A 4 -2.10 1.61 -11.78
N GLN A 5 -2.28 2.61 -10.93
CA GLN A 5 -1.60 3.88 -11.06
C GLN A 5 -0.29 3.86 -10.28
N THR A 6 0.80 4.27 -10.91
CA THR A 6 2.13 4.21 -10.29
C THR A 6 2.37 5.44 -9.43
N LEU A 7 2.86 5.23 -8.21
CA LEU A 7 3.39 6.27 -7.33
C LEU A 7 4.90 6.06 -7.20
N ASP A 8 5.69 7.04 -7.64
CA ASP A 8 7.15 6.98 -7.75
C ASP A 8 7.87 7.97 -6.82
N GLU A 9 7.14 8.89 -6.20
CA GLU A 9 7.64 9.80 -5.18
C GLU A 9 6.94 9.63 -3.83
N ALA A 10 7.67 10.00 -2.78
CA ALA A 10 7.15 10.06 -1.44
C ALA A 10 7.74 11.22 -0.66
N LYS A 11 6.90 11.84 0.18
CA LYS A 11 7.25 12.94 1.07
C LYS A 11 6.83 12.58 2.49
N VAL A 12 7.79 12.60 3.41
CA VAL A 12 7.53 12.38 4.84
C VAL A 12 7.45 13.73 5.53
N ASP A 13 6.38 13.93 6.30
CA ASP A 13 6.24 15.06 7.22
C ASP A 13 6.40 14.57 8.65
N SER A 14 7.59 14.83 9.21
CA SER A 14 7.93 14.46 10.58
C SER A 14 7.13 15.22 11.64
N ALA A 15 6.55 16.39 11.32
CA ALA A 15 5.77 17.16 12.29
C ALA A 15 4.37 16.57 12.48
N SER A 16 3.77 16.04 11.42
CA SER A 16 2.42 15.43 11.45
C SER A 16 2.43 13.91 11.60
N GLU A 17 3.61 13.28 11.66
CA GLU A 17 3.82 11.83 11.58
C GLU A 17 3.04 11.24 10.38
N SER A 18 3.21 11.87 9.22
CA SER A 18 2.54 11.45 7.99
C SER A 18 3.53 11.27 6.84
N MET A 19 3.09 10.53 5.83
CA MET A 19 3.79 10.33 4.58
C MET A 19 2.76 10.44 3.45
N GLU A 20 3.13 11.12 2.38
CA GLU A 20 2.35 11.23 1.16
C GLU A 20 3.12 10.56 0.02
N MET A 21 2.44 9.77 -0.79
CA MET A 21 2.98 9.10 -1.96
C MET A 21 2.20 9.55 -3.19
N PHE A 22 2.89 9.90 -4.26
CA PHE A 22 2.30 10.51 -5.46
C PHE A 22 3.16 10.19 -6.69
N LEU A 23 2.63 10.50 -7.87
CA LEU A 23 3.39 10.48 -9.12
C LEU A 23 4.22 11.78 -9.23
N SER A 24 5.49 11.72 -9.58
CA SER A 24 6.42 12.86 -9.69
C SER A 24 5.89 14.00 -10.56
N ALA A 25 5.17 13.66 -11.63
CA ALA A 25 4.49 14.60 -12.52
C ALA A 25 3.05 14.93 -12.11
N ALA A 26 2.65 14.65 -10.87
CA ALA A 26 1.27 14.77 -10.41
C ALA A 26 0.76 16.21 -10.38
N ASP A 27 -0.42 16.42 -10.95
CA ASP A 27 -1.30 17.56 -10.68
C ASP A 27 -2.37 17.19 -9.62
N ASP A 28 -3.36 18.04 -9.38
CA ASP A 28 -4.42 17.82 -8.38
C ASP A 28 -5.35 16.63 -8.71
N ASP A 29 -5.49 16.25 -9.98
CA ASP A 29 -6.34 15.13 -10.42
C ASP A 29 -5.63 13.75 -10.41
N GLU A 30 -4.34 13.73 -10.09
CA GLU A 30 -3.50 12.53 -10.13
C GLU A 30 -3.61 11.71 -8.83
N PRO A 31 -3.28 10.41 -8.86
CA PRO A 31 -3.47 9.53 -7.72
C PRO A 31 -2.51 9.88 -6.59
N ARG A 32 -3.06 9.94 -5.38
CA ARG A 32 -2.28 10.18 -4.16
C ARG A 32 -2.63 9.15 -3.10
N LEU A 33 -1.65 8.85 -2.25
CA LEU A 33 -1.84 8.04 -1.05
C LEU A 33 -1.21 8.76 0.13
N ALA A 34 -2.04 9.27 1.02
CA ALA A 34 -1.62 9.80 2.31
C ALA A 34 -1.73 8.72 3.38
N ILE A 35 -0.71 8.61 4.23
CA ILE A 35 -0.66 7.70 5.36
C ILE A 35 -0.25 8.47 6.61
N ARG A 36 -0.92 8.23 7.74
CA ARG A 36 -0.62 8.89 9.01
C ARG A 36 -0.75 7.95 10.19
N ARG A 37 0.14 8.05 11.16
CA ARG A 37 0.05 7.28 12.40
C ARG A 37 -0.90 7.98 13.38
N GLU A 38 -1.85 7.22 13.93
CA GLU A 38 -2.80 7.69 14.95
C GLU A 38 -2.88 6.67 16.10
N GLY A 39 -1.97 6.77 17.07
CA GLY A 39 -1.94 5.89 18.24
C GLY A 39 -1.75 4.41 17.85
N ALA A 40 -2.77 3.56 18.01
CA ALA A 40 -2.74 2.15 17.60
C ALA A 40 -3.12 1.90 16.12
N TYR A 41 -3.51 2.96 15.41
CA TYR A 41 -4.03 2.88 14.05
C TYR A 41 -3.14 3.61 13.04
N VAL A 42 -3.38 3.31 11.76
CA VAL A 42 -2.87 4.10 10.65
C VAL A 42 -4.08 4.61 9.87
N THR A 43 -4.12 5.90 9.60
CA THR A 43 -5.05 6.48 8.63
C THR A 43 -4.43 6.39 7.25
N LEU A 44 -5.15 5.81 6.31
CA LEU A 44 -4.82 5.72 4.89
C LEU A 44 -5.90 6.48 4.14
N SER A 45 -5.49 7.37 3.24
CA SER A 45 -6.38 8.04 2.31
C SER A 45 -5.79 7.88 0.91
N ALA A 46 -6.50 7.16 0.05
CA ALA A 46 -6.15 7.06 -1.36
C ALA A 46 -7.13 7.91 -2.16
N SER A 47 -6.63 8.83 -2.97
CA SER A 47 -7.45 9.69 -3.83
C SER A 47 -7.09 9.50 -5.31
N TYR A 48 -8.07 9.74 -6.17
CA TYR A 48 -7.92 9.78 -7.63
C TYR A 48 -9.00 10.69 -8.23
N GLY A 49 -8.60 11.87 -8.71
CA GLY A 49 -9.53 12.95 -9.05
C GLY A 49 -10.50 13.25 -7.89
N PRO A 50 -11.83 13.27 -8.11
CA PRO A 50 -12.82 13.63 -7.09
C PRO A 50 -13.12 12.50 -6.09
N LEU A 51 -12.50 11.33 -6.24
CA LEU A 51 -12.80 10.15 -5.43
C LEU A 51 -11.74 9.93 -4.37
N GLU A 52 -12.17 9.62 -3.16
CA GLU A 52 -11.30 9.25 -2.04
C GLU A 52 -11.83 7.98 -1.35
N ILE A 53 -10.93 7.05 -1.05
CA ILE A 53 -11.17 5.96 -0.11
C ILE A 53 -10.25 6.17 1.09
N ALA A 54 -10.86 6.49 2.23
CA ALA A 54 -10.18 6.58 3.50
C ALA A 54 -10.46 5.33 4.35
N MET A 55 -9.43 4.80 5.01
CA MET A 55 -9.56 3.68 5.93
C MET A 55 -8.59 3.81 7.09
N ARG A 56 -8.94 3.19 8.22
CA ARG A 56 -8.15 3.28 9.45
C ARG A 56 -7.78 1.91 10.04
N PRO A 57 -6.95 1.09 9.35
CA PRO A 57 -6.54 -0.22 9.86
C PRO A 57 -5.71 -0.12 11.14
N ARG A 58 -5.68 -1.21 11.91
CA ARG A 58 -4.74 -1.37 13.03
C ARG A 58 -3.32 -1.45 12.48
N TYR A 59 -2.41 -0.68 13.08
CA TYR A 59 -1.02 -0.63 12.63
C TYR A 59 -0.32 -1.98 12.68
N GLU A 60 -0.49 -2.72 13.78
CA GLU A 60 0.11 -4.04 13.91
C GLU A 60 -0.38 -5.02 12.84
N GLU A 61 -1.66 -4.94 12.45
CA GLU A 61 -2.21 -5.79 11.39
C GLU A 61 -1.61 -5.43 10.03
N LEU A 62 -1.50 -4.13 9.73
CA LEU A 62 -0.87 -3.64 8.52
C LEU A 62 0.60 -4.07 8.43
N MET A 63 1.38 -3.82 9.49
CA MET A 63 2.77 -4.25 9.58
C MET A 63 2.92 -5.76 9.39
N ARG A 64 2.13 -6.57 10.10
CA ARG A 64 2.19 -8.04 10.01
C ARG A 64 1.77 -8.54 8.63
N ALA A 65 0.86 -7.87 7.95
CA ALA A 65 0.47 -8.22 6.58
C ALA A 65 1.62 -7.95 5.61
N ILE A 66 2.23 -6.76 5.70
CA ILE A 66 3.38 -6.36 4.86
C ILE A 66 4.59 -7.27 5.09
N ALA A 67 4.94 -7.55 6.36
CA ALA A 67 6.07 -8.39 6.71
C ALA A 67 5.97 -9.85 6.22
N ARG A 68 4.76 -10.30 5.83
CA ARG A 68 4.49 -11.67 5.35
C ARG A 68 4.08 -11.72 3.89
N LEU A 69 4.34 -10.64 3.14
CA LEU A 69 4.18 -10.64 1.70
C LEU A 69 5.21 -11.57 1.08
N THR A 70 4.75 -12.40 0.15
CA THR A 70 5.59 -13.20 -0.73
C THR A 70 5.51 -12.60 -2.12
N ILE A 71 6.59 -12.73 -2.88
CA ILE A 71 6.62 -12.26 -4.26
C ILE A 71 5.61 -13.06 -5.10
N VAL A 72 4.86 -12.36 -5.94
CA VAL A 72 3.92 -12.94 -6.90
C VAL A 72 4.02 -12.29 -8.26
N ASP A 73 3.63 -13.05 -9.28
CA ASP A 73 3.52 -12.57 -10.66
C ASP A 73 2.17 -11.93 -10.98
N GLY A 74 2.17 -11.13 -12.04
CA GLY A 74 0.98 -10.43 -12.54
C GLY A 74 0.40 -9.38 -11.57
N LEU A 75 -0.85 -8.99 -11.77
CA LEU A 75 -1.52 -7.94 -10.98
C LEU A 75 -2.28 -8.54 -9.77
N MET A 76 -1.58 -9.37 -9.01
CA MET A 76 -2.13 -10.16 -7.91
C MET A 76 -1.79 -9.56 -6.54
N THR A 77 -2.73 -9.71 -5.61
CA THR A 77 -2.56 -9.34 -4.19
C THR A 77 -2.72 -10.60 -3.34
N THR A 78 -1.88 -10.78 -2.33
CA THR A 78 -1.78 -12.01 -1.52
C THR A 78 -2.20 -11.85 -0.07
N ARG A 79 -2.32 -10.61 0.41
CA ARG A 79 -2.72 -10.29 1.78
C ARG A 79 -3.80 -9.23 1.77
N GLN A 80 -4.65 -9.26 2.79
CA GLN A 80 -5.73 -8.31 2.98
C GLN A 80 -5.74 -7.84 4.44
N VAL A 81 -5.95 -6.53 4.64
CA VAL A 81 -6.10 -5.89 5.95
C VAL A 81 -7.43 -5.13 5.96
N GLY A 82 -8.24 -5.34 6.99
CA GLY A 82 -9.59 -4.77 7.09
C GLY A 82 -10.67 -5.85 7.17
N THR A 83 -11.86 -5.54 6.66
CA THR A 83 -13.04 -6.41 6.74
C THR A 83 -13.40 -6.98 5.37
N SER A 84 -14.47 -7.77 5.29
CA SER A 84 -15.02 -8.23 4.01
C SER A 84 -15.63 -7.10 3.16
N HIS A 85 -15.99 -5.96 3.77
CA HIS A 85 -16.70 -4.87 3.09
C HIS A 85 -15.82 -3.64 2.82
N ALA A 86 -14.71 -3.49 3.55
CA ALA A 86 -13.73 -2.44 3.35
C ALA A 86 -12.34 -2.96 3.69
N TYR A 87 -11.43 -2.98 2.72
CA TYR A 87 -10.12 -3.58 2.90
C TYR A 87 -9.03 -2.99 2.02
N LEU A 88 -7.79 -3.17 2.48
CA LEU A 88 -6.56 -2.97 1.74
C LEU A 88 -6.00 -4.32 1.34
N ALA A 89 -5.95 -4.60 0.04
CA ALA A 89 -5.25 -5.74 -0.53
C ALA A 89 -3.83 -5.36 -0.95
N LEU A 90 -2.86 -6.22 -0.64
CA LEU A 90 -1.43 -5.99 -0.80
C LEU A 90 -0.80 -7.12 -1.63
N GLY A 91 0.13 -6.78 -2.53
CA GLY A 91 0.92 -7.75 -3.30
C GLY A 91 2.34 -7.23 -3.56
N LEU A 92 3.35 -8.04 -3.29
CA LEU A 92 4.74 -7.72 -3.62
C LEU A 92 5.09 -8.38 -4.95
N HIS A 93 5.71 -7.63 -5.85
CA HIS A 93 6.02 -8.09 -7.21
C HIS A 93 7.52 -8.35 -7.42
N ASN A 94 7.85 -9.05 -8.50
CA ASN A 94 9.22 -9.45 -8.85
C ASN A 94 10.15 -8.25 -9.12
N ASP A 95 9.60 -7.14 -9.59
CA ASP A 95 10.32 -5.87 -9.80
C ASP A 95 10.51 -5.05 -8.51
N GLY A 96 10.12 -5.60 -7.35
CA GLY A 96 10.17 -4.92 -6.07
C GLY A 96 9.03 -3.93 -5.84
N SER A 97 8.11 -3.75 -6.80
CA SER A 97 6.95 -2.88 -6.63
C SER A 97 5.93 -3.46 -5.63
N LEU A 98 5.23 -2.58 -4.93
CA LEU A 98 4.13 -2.95 -4.04
C LEU A 98 2.79 -2.56 -4.68
N LEU A 99 1.95 -3.55 -4.94
CA LEU A 99 0.57 -3.35 -5.31
C LEU A 99 -0.26 -3.11 -4.06
N MET A 100 -0.99 -2.00 -4.03
CA MET A 100 -1.95 -1.64 -3.00
C MET A 100 -3.31 -1.42 -3.66
N ARG A 101 -4.34 -2.09 -3.15
CA ARG A 101 -5.72 -1.89 -3.61
C ARG A 101 -6.60 -1.61 -2.41
N LEU A 102 -7.13 -0.39 -2.33
CA LEU A 102 -8.16 -0.05 -1.37
C LEU A 102 -9.50 -0.34 -2.02
N THR A 103 -10.34 -1.15 -1.37
CA THR A 103 -11.63 -1.58 -1.89
C THR A 103 -12.73 -1.34 -0.87
N ILE A 104 -13.83 -0.73 -1.33
CA ILE A 104 -15.11 -0.74 -0.64
C ILE A 104 -16.06 -1.62 -1.46
N VAL A 105 -16.61 -2.64 -0.83
CA VAL A 105 -17.61 -3.52 -1.44
C VAL A 105 -18.98 -2.88 -1.24
N ALA A 106 -19.70 -2.67 -2.34
CA ALA A 106 -21.06 -2.15 -2.35
C ALA A 106 -22.08 -3.30 -2.31
N ASP A 107 -23.37 -2.97 -2.33
CA ASP A 107 -24.41 -3.98 -2.51
C ASP A 107 -24.37 -4.61 -3.91
N ALA A 108 -25.17 -5.66 -4.10
CA ALA A 108 -25.40 -6.29 -5.41
C ALA A 108 -24.13 -6.62 -6.24
N THR A 109 -23.07 -7.10 -5.59
CA THR A 109 -21.76 -7.47 -6.20
C THR A 109 -20.89 -6.31 -6.71
N GLY A 110 -21.31 -5.06 -6.51
CA GLY A 110 -20.53 -3.87 -6.83
C GLY A 110 -19.31 -3.70 -5.91
N HIS A 111 -18.27 -3.06 -6.43
CA HIS A 111 -17.16 -2.59 -5.59
C HIS A 111 -16.51 -1.35 -6.20
N LEU A 112 -16.08 -0.44 -5.34
CA LEU A 112 -15.22 0.69 -5.68
C LEU A 112 -13.79 0.31 -5.29
N SER A 113 -12.81 0.58 -6.15
CA SER A 113 -11.40 0.30 -5.83
C SER A 113 -10.45 1.30 -6.44
N ILE A 114 -9.49 1.74 -5.62
CA ILE A 114 -8.33 2.51 -6.07
C ILE A 114 -7.12 1.57 -6.08
N ASN A 115 -6.53 1.39 -7.26
CA ASN A 115 -5.42 0.47 -7.50
C ASN A 115 -4.12 1.27 -7.67
N LEU A 116 -3.19 1.09 -6.75
CA LEU A 116 -1.92 1.82 -6.68
C LEU A 116 -0.75 0.86 -6.77
N ARG A 117 0.29 1.25 -7.49
CA ARG A 117 1.58 0.56 -7.55
C ARG A 117 2.63 1.50 -7.00
N LEU A 118 3.22 1.16 -5.87
CA LEU A 118 4.40 1.87 -5.37
C LEU A 118 5.63 1.30 -6.07
N THR A 119 6.50 2.17 -6.59
CA THR A 119 7.83 1.73 -7.06
C THR A 119 8.63 1.10 -5.91
N ASP A 120 9.69 0.36 -6.23
CA ASP A 120 10.56 -0.23 -5.20
C ASP A 120 11.11 0.83 -4.23
N ALA A 121 11.51 1.99 -4.76
CA ALA A 121 12.00 3.11 -3.95
C ALA A 121 10.93 3.64 -2.97
N VAL A 122 9.71 3.87 -3.43
CA VAL A 122 8.60 4.35 -2.57
C VAL A 122 8.20 3.28 -1.55
N ARG A 123 8.15 2.00 -1.96
CA ARG A 123 7.89 0.87 -1.06
C ARG A 123 8.91 0.81 0.06
N GLN A 124 10.21 0.97 -0.23
CA GLN A 124 11.26 0.95 0.79
C GLN A 124 11.08 2.08 1.81
N GLN A 125 10.72 3.29 1.35
CA GLN A 125 10.39 4.41 2.24
C GLN A 125 9.18 4.11 3.12
N LEU A 126 8.12 3.52 2.56
CA LEU A 126 6.95 3.10 3.33
C LEU A 126 7.31 2.06 4.39
N TYR A 127 8.15 1.09 4.05
CA TYR A 127 8.57 0.03 4.98
C TYR A 127 9.40 0.60 6.12
N GLN A 128 10.30 1.54 5.82
CA GLN A 128 11.08 2.26 6.81
C GLN A 128 10.17 3.09 7.73
N TRP A 129 9.20 3.82 7.17
CA TRP A 129 8.25 4.63 7.94
C TRP A 129 7.36 3.76 8.85
N LEU A 130 6.93 2.59 8.38
CA LEU A 130 6.18 1.60 9.18
C LEU A 130 7.06 0.76 10.11
N ASN A 131 8.38 0.99 10.14
CA ASN A 131 9.35 0.16 10.87
C ASN A 131 9.17 -1.35 10.63
N VAL A 132 8.86 -1.73 9.39
CA VAL A 132 8.78 -3.12 8.96
C VAL A 132 10.18 -3.55 8.55
N ALA A 133 10.65 -4.69 9.09
CA ALA A 133 11.92 -5.27 8.68
C ALA A 133 11.96 -5.36 7.15
N ALA A 134 12.95 -4.71 6.53
CA ALA A 134 13.09 -4.72 5.09
C ALA A 134 13.12 -6.17 4.59
N TYR A 135 12.31 -6.46 3.57
CA TYR A 135 12.42 -7.72 2.85
C TYR A 135 13.81 -7.75 2.19
N ASN A 136 14.75 -8.44 2.83
CA ASN A 136 16.16 -8.54 2.40
C ASN A 136 16.39 -9.59 1.31
N GLY A 137 15.37 -9.97 0.54
CA GLY A 137 15.53 -10.86 -0.61
C GLY A 137 16.32 -12.15 -0.34
N ARG A 138 16.40 -12.62 0.93
CA ARG A 138 17.04 -13.90 1.22
C ARG A 138 16.04 -14.97 0.81
N ASP A 139 16.30 -15.46 -0.40
CA ASP A 139 15.89 -16.76 -0.85
C ASP A 139 15.99 -17.73 0.33
N VAL A 140 14.93 -18.50 0.60
CA VAL A 140 14.87 -19.50 1.68
C VAL A 140 15.90 -20.63 1.47
N ARG A 141 16.75 -20.51 0.45
CA ARG A 141 17.83 -21.41 0.03
C ARG A 141 19.21 -21.05 0.60
N ASP A 142 19.40 -19.86 1.17
CA ASP A 142 20.72 -19.41 1.68
C ASP A 142 20.93 -19.63 3.19
N THR A 143 20.12 -20.49 3.83
CA THR A 143 20.27 -20.81 5.28
C THR A 143 20.68 -22.26 5.56
N GLN A 144 21.31 -22.92 4.60
CA GLN A 144 22.03 -24.17 4.85
C GLN A 144 23.48 -24.02 4.36
N THR A 145 24.35 -23.56 5.26
CA THR A 145 25.79 -23.78 5.19
C THR A 145 26.23 -24.45 6.48
#